data_AF-A0A1V5E8V0-F1
#
_entry.id   AF-A0A1V5E8V0-F1
#
_cell.length_a   1.000
_cell.length_b   1.000
_cell.length_c   1.000
_cell.angle_alpha   90.00
_cell.angle_beta   90.00
_cell.angle_gamma   90.00
#
_symmetry.space_group_name_H-M   'P 1'
#
loop_
_entity.id
_entity.type
_entity.pdbx_description
1 polymer ?
#
loop_
_entity_poly.entity_id
_entity_poly.type
_entity_poly.pdbx_seq_one_letter_code
_entity_poly.pdbx_strand_id
1 'polypeptide(L)'
;MSASLDLYRDMRDAWGEMLFFQIYVPMIIFDVVENTKDFAFQKTASPRDIPVVKEALAAIERGGYAEALARIGELLHRGEGEIPLYRLEHADKWIKKDKLFSSLPDNDVRRIRTEQAIIVDLEPQQALETLPYLLSGKQDRERVLELLERFSSEANLTEQQERILQMVHTVLDGREG
;
A
#
# COMPACT_ATOMS: atom_id res chain seq x y z
N MET A 1 -8.01 -33.97 -24.06
CA MET A 1 -9.32 -33.31 -24.09
C MET A 1 -9.40 -32.19 -23.01
N SER A 2 -8.32 -31.43 -22.78
CA SER A 2 -8.28 -30.31 -21.80
C SER A 2 -8.29 -28.95 -22.50
N ALA A 3 -7.56 -28.81 -23.62
CA ALA A 3 -7.43 -27.56 -24.36
C ALA A 3 -8.76 -26.91 -24.81
N SER A 4 -9.79 -27.72 -25.11
CA SER A 4 -11.11 -27.21 -25.48
C SER A 4 -11.92 -26.67 -24.30
N LEU A 5 -11.65 -27.15 -23.08
CA LEU A 5 -12.28 -26.66 -21.85
C LEU A 5 -11.62 -25.38 -21.34
N ASP A 6 -10.29 -25.29 -21.48
CA ASP A 6 -9.54 -24.06 -21.16
C ASP A 6 -9.95 -22.93 -22.10
N LEU A 7 -10.05 -23.18 -23.42
CA LEU A 7 -10.51 -22.20 -24.39
C LEU A 7 -11.95 -21.70 -24.11
N TYR A 8 -12.85 -22.60 -23.68
CA TYR A 8 -14.21 -22.23 -23.31
C TYR A 8 -14.23 -21.33 -22.07
N ARG A 9 -13.37 -21.61 -21.09
CA ARG A 9 -13.24 -20.79 -19.87
C ARG A 9 -12.68 -19.41 -20.19
N ASP A 10 -11.61 -19.35 -20.97
CA ASP A 10 -10.95 -18.09 -21.34
C ASP A 10 -11.89 -17.21 -22.18
N MET A 11 -12.64 -17.80 -23.11
CA MET A 11 -13.63 -17.08 -23.92
C MET A 11 -14.81 -16.58 -23.06
N ARG A 12 -15.27 -17.38 -22.09
CA ARG A 12 -16.34 -16.98 -21.16
C ARG A 12 -15.89 -15.83 -20.27
N ASP A 13 -14.67 -15.89 -19.75
CA ASP A 13 -14.13 -14.87 -18.86
C ASP A 13 -13.91 -13.56 -19.66
N ALA A 14 -13.39 -13.64 -20.88
CA ALA A 14 -13.26 -12.48 -21.80
C ALA A 14 -14.62 -11.87 -22.20
N TRP A 15 -15.67 -12.68 -22.37
CA TRP A 15 -17.03 -12.16 -22.62
C TRP A 15 -17.62 -11.47 -21.39
N GLY A 16 -17.33 -11.98 -20.19
CA GLY A 16 -17.72 -11.33 -18.93
C GLY A 16 -17.09 -9.95 -18.78
N GLU A 17 -15.78 -9.83 -19.03
CA GLU A 17 -15.06 -8.55 -19.01
C GLU A 17 -15.57 -7.59 -20.08
N MET A 18 -15.81 -8.05 -21.31
CA MET A 18 -16.33 -7.21 -22.37
C MET A 18 -17.72 -6.66 -22.06
N LEU A 19 -18.60 -7.48 -21.48
CA LEU A 19 -19.93 -7.03 -21.04
C LEU A 19 -19.84 -6.04 -19.88
N PHE A 20 -18.92 -6.24 -18.94
CA PHE A 20 -18.67 -5.29 -17.85
C PHE A 20 -18.30 -3.90 -18.42
N PHE A 21 -17.31 -3.85 -19.33
CA PHE A 21 -16.92 -2.59 -19.94
C PHE A 21 -18.06 -1.96 -20.74
N GLN A 22 -18.82 -2.74 -21.51
CA GLN A 22 -19.94 -2.23 -22.30
C GLN A 22 -21.10 -1.67 -21.46
N ILE A 23 -21.35 -2.20 -20.26
CA ILE A 23 -22.46 -1.73 -19.41
C ILE A 23 -22.03 -0.53 -18.57
N TYR A 24 -20.86 -0.61 -17.93
CA TYR A 24 -20.48 0.37 -16.91
C TYR A 24 -19.65 1.53 -17.45
N VAL A 25 -18.79 1.33 -18.46
CA VAL A 25 -17.97 2.43 -19.01
C VAL A 25 -18.81 3.50 -19.70
N PRO A 26 -19.81 3.15 -20.54
CA PRO A 26 -20.71 4.17 -21.09
C PRO A 26 -21.48 4.93 -20.02
N MET A 27 -21.89 4.30 -18.91
CA MET A 27 -22.56 5.02 -17.81
C MET A 27 -21.67 6.09 -17.18
N ILE A 28 -20.39 5.77 -16.96
CA ILE A 28 -19.39 6.73 -16.48
C ILE A 28 -19.16 7.83 -17.53
N ILE A 29 -19.04 7.47 -18.80
CA ILE A 29 -18.85 8.44 -19.89
C ILE A 29 -20.10 9.32 -20.06
N PHE A 30 -21.32 8.78 -19.94
CA PHE A 30 -22.56 9.52 -20.09
C PHE A 30 -22.77 10.50 -18.94
N ASP A 31 -22.47 10.11 -17.69
CA ASP A 31 -22.47 11.02 -16.54
C ASP A 31 -21.44 12.17 -16.73
N VAL A 32 -20.27 11.85 -17.29
CA VAL A 32 -19.26 12.85 -17.67
C VAL A 32 -19.73 13.74 -18.81
N VAL A 33 -20.40 13.19 -19.83
CA VAL A 33 -20.84 13.89 -21.05
C VAL A 33 -22.06 14.78 -20.79
N GLU A 34 -23.01 14.38 -19.96
CA GLU A 34 -24.22 15.15 -19.66
C GLU A 34 -23.91 16.40 -18.79
N ASN A 35 -22.84 16.35 -18.00
CA ASN A 35 -22.33 17.48 -17.20
C ASN A 35 -21.36 18.42 -17.96
N THR A 36 -21.15 18.25 -19.28
CA THR A 36 -20.09 18.93 -20.06
C THR A 36 -20.21 20.45 -20.23
N LYS A 37 -21.22 21.13 -19.67
CA LYS A 37 -21.23 22.60 -19.68
C LYS A 37 -20.29 23.24 -18.65
N ASP A 38 -19.86 22.48 -17.63
CA ASP A 38 -18.91 22.94 -16.62
C ASP A 38 -17.53 22.25 -16.68
N PHE A 39 -17.32 21.33 -17.63
CA PHE A 39 -16.02 20.70 -17.88
C PHE A 39 -15.29 21.38 -19.05
N ALA A 40 -15.03 22.69 -18.93
CA ALA A 40 -13.75 23.19 -19.43
C ALA A 40 -12.69 22.36 -18.72
N PHE A 41 -11.94 21.52 -19.46
CA PHE A 41 -10.89 20.61 -18.97
C PHE A 41 -10.36 21.12 -17.63
N GLN A 42 -11.01 20.73 -16.52
CA GLN A 42 -10.59 21.16 -15.21
C GLN A 42 -9.28 20.41 -15.11
N LYS A 43 -8.18 21.16 -15.24
CA LYS A 43 -6.83 20.72 -14.91
C LYS A 43 -7.01 19.78 -13.75
N THR A 44 -6.94 18.47 -14.00
CA THR A 44 -7.33 17.48 -13.00
C THR A 44 -6.54 17.88 -11.77
N ALA A 45 -7.24 18.25 -10.70
CA ALA A 45 -6.57 18.66 -9.48
C ALA A 45 -5.49 17.59 -9.25
N SER A 46 -4.23 18.01 -9.05
CA SER A 46 -3.17 17.03 -8.82
C SER A 46 -3.68 16.10 -7.73
N PRO A 47 -3.39 14.78 -7.71
CA PRO A 47 -3.76 13.94 -6.57
C PRO A 47 -3.35 14.58 -5.22
N ARG A 48 -2.29 15.40 -5.24
CA ARG A 48 -1.79 16.26 -4.15
C ARG A 48 -2.70 17.42 -3.75
N ASP A 49 -3.63 17.82 -4.60
CA ASP A 49 -4.59 18.90 -4.36
C ASP A 49 -5.83 18.45 -3.58
N ILE A 50 -6.03 17.15 -3.45
CA ILE A 50 -7.11 16.55 -2.66
C ILE A 50 -6.85 16.82 -1.16
N PRO A 51 -7.82 17.37 -0.39
CA PRO A 51 -7.63 17.73 1.01
C PRO A 51 -7.08 16.60 1.89
N VAL A 52 -7.65 15.39 1.79
CA VAL A 52 -7.18 14.22 2.57
C VAL A 52 -5.73 13.84 2.24
N VAL A 53 -5.30 14.05 0.99
CA VAL A 53 -3.91 13.80 0.57
C VAL A 53 -2.96 14.85 1.14
N LYS A 54 -3.36 16.13 1.12
CA LYS A 54 -2.57 17.21 1.75
C LYS A 54 -2.38 16.97 3.24
N GLU A 55 -3.45 16.56 3.91
CA GLU A 55 -3.40 16.25 5.35
C GLU A 55 -2.48 15.07 5.64
N ALA A 56 -2.60 13.97 4.88
CA ALA A 56 -1.73 12.80 5.02
C ALA A 56 -0.25 13.16 4.78
N LEU A 57 0.06 13.90 3.71
CA LEU A 57 1.43 14.32 3.41
C LEU A 57 1.97 15.34 4.43
N ALA A 58 1.13 16.24 4.94
CA ALA A 58 1.54 17.16 6.01
C ALA A 58 1.81 16.45 7.36
N ALA A 59 1.26 15.24 7.53
CA ALA A 59 1.47 14.40 8.69
C ALA A 59 2.53 13.30 8.46
N ILE A 60 3.33 13.36 7.39
CA ILE A 60 4.29 12.31 7.01
C ILE A 60 5.32 11.97 8.10
N GLU A 61 5.70 12.94 8.93
CA GLU A 61 6.62 12.76 10.06
C GLU A 61 5.91 12.43 11.39
N ARG A 62 4.57 12.41 11.41
CA ARG A 62 3.75 12.23 12.61
C ARG A 62 3.13 10.84 12.65
N GLY A 63 3.05 10.29 13.85
CA GLY A 63 2.51 8.95 14.11
C GLY A 63 3.40 8.23 15.12
N GLY A 64 3.24 6.92 15.20
CA GLY A 64 4.05 6.08 16.04
C GLY A 64 4.31 4.72 15.41
N TYR A 65 4.50 3.73 16.27
CA TYR A 65 4.81 2.35 15.88
C TYR A 65 3.82 1.75 14.85
N ALA A 66 2.52 2.00 15.00
CA ALA A 66 1.50 1.44 14.11
C ALA A 66 1.58 2.03 12.68
N GLU A 67 1.72 3.35 12.58
CA GLU A 67 1.94 4.05 11.32
C GLU A 67 3.25 3.62 10.66
N ALA A 68 4.31 3.40 11.44
CA ALA A 68 5.59 2.93 10.92
C ALA A 68 5.49 1.53 10.31
N LEU A 69 4.83 0.59 10.99
CA LEU A 69 4.61 -0.75 10.47
C LEU A 69 3.73 -0.76 9.21
N ALA A 70 2.65 0.03 9.19
CA ALA A 70 1.81 0.16 8.00
C ALA A 70 2.61 0.72 6.82
N ARG A 71 3.46 1.73 7.05
CA ARG A 71 4.32 2.32 6.03
C ARG A 71 5.36 1.34 5.49
N ILE A 72 6.02 0.58 6.37
CA ILE A 72 7.00 -0.44 5.95
C ILE A 72 6.29 -1.54 5.14
N GLY A 73 5.11 -1.98 5.60
CA GLY A 73 4.29 -2.96 4.87
C GLY A 73 3.96 -2.49 3.46
N GLU A 74 3.55 -1.23 3.30
CA GLU A 74 3.24 -0.66 1.99
C GLU A 74 4.48 -0.51 1.10
N LEU A 75 5.62 -0.05 1.65
CA LEU A 75 6.89 0.02 0.92
C LEU A 75 7.28 -1.36 0.36
N LEU A 76 7.10 -2.42 1.14
CA LEU A 76 7.35 -3.81 0.71
C LEU A 76 6.33 -4.31 -0.33
N HIS A 77 5.08 -3.85 -0.25
CA HIS A 77 4.01 -4.17 -1.21
C HIS A 77 4.29 -3.54 -2.59
N ARG A 78 4.69 -2.27 -2.62
CA ARG A 78 5.11 -1.54 -3.83
C ARG A 78 6.33 -2.17 -4.52
N GLY A 79 7.09 -2.98 -3.78
CA GLY A 79 8.21 -3.75 -4.28
C GLY A 79 7.85 -4.87 -5.28
N GLU A 80 6.57 -5.22 -5.41
CA GLU A 80 6.11 -6.31 -6.26
C GLU A 80 5.42 -5.80 -7.53
N GLY A 81 5.73 -6.41 -8.69
CA GLY A 81 4.72 -6.59 -9.74
C GLY A 81 3.77 -7.72 -9.34
N GLU A 82 2.52 -7.70 -9.85
CA GLU A 82 1.39 -8.62 -9.52
C GLU A 82 1.59 -9.51 -8.29
N ILE A 83 1.02 -9.10 -7.17
CA ILE A 83 1.13 -9.80 -5.89
C ILE A 83 0.49 -11.18 -6.00
N PRO A 84 1.27 -12.28 -5.91
CA PRO A 84 0.71 -13.62 -5.91
C PRO A 84 -0.19 -13.81 -4.68
N LEU A 85 -1.38 -14.37 -4.87
CA LEU A 85 -2.40 -14.52 -3.82
C LEU A 85 -1.87 -15.19 -2.52
N TYR A 86 -0.91 -16.12 -2.64
CA TYR A 86 -0.28 -16.78 -1.48
C TYR A 86 0.54 -15.83 -0.59
N ARG A 87 0.99 -14.68 -1.11
CA ARG A 87 1.75 -13.67 -0.35
C ARG A 87 0.84 -12.74 0.45
N LEU A 88 -0.38 -12.47 -0.03
CA LEU A 88 -1.40 -11.74 0.73
C LEU A 88 -1.76 -12.48 2.03
N GLU A 89 -1.83 -13.82 1.98
CA GLU A 89 -2.04 -14.66 3.16
C GLU A 89 -0.88 -14.58 4.17
N HIS A 90 0.34 -14.30 3.72
CA HIS A 90 1.52 -14.16 4.58
C HIS A 90 1.68 -12.73 5.15
N ALA A 91 1.37 -11.69 4.39
CA ALA A 91 1.33 -10.31 4.87
C ALA A 91 0.27 -10.12 5.97
N ASP A 92 -0.90 -10.76 5.81
CA ASP A 92 -1.97 -10.74 6.81
C ASP A 92 -1.57 -11.49 8.09
N LYS A 93 -0.82 -12.59 7.99
CA LYS A 93 -0.22 -13.27 9.15
C LYS A 93 0.78 -12.40 9.90
N TRP A 94 1.46 -11.48 9.21
CA TRP A 94 2.50 -10.64 9.79
C TRP A 94 1.93 -9.48 10.59
N ILE A 95 0.90 -8.81 10.05
CA ILE A 95 0.21 -7.70 10.72
C ILE A 95 -0.72 -8.21 11.84
N LYS A 96 -1.33 -9.40 11.69
CA LYS A 96 -2.14 -10.03 12.75
C LYS A 96 -1.31 -10.61 13.90
N LYS A 97 -0.03 -10.93 13.69
CA LYS A 97 0.86 -11.45 14.75
C LYS A 97 1.38 -10.33 15.67
N ASP A 98 1.43 -9.09 15.21
CA ASP A 98 1.74 -7.98 16.12
C ASP A 98 0.51 -7.66 17.00
N LYS A 99 0.68 -7.85 18.31
CA LYS A 99 -0.36 -7.65 19.31
C LYS A 99 -0.95 -6.24 19.31
N LEU A 100 -0.26 -5.22 18.78
CA LEU A 100 -0.72 -3.84 18.79
C LEU A 100 -1.76 -3.55 17.70
N PHE A 101 -1.59 -4.06 16.47
CA PHE A 101 -2.65 -3.98 15.45
C PHE A 101 -3.91 -4.73 15.88
N SER A 102 -3.74 -5.83 16.62
CA SER A 102 -4.85 -6.59 17.19
C SER A 102 -5.55 -5.88 18.37
N SER A 103 -4.92 -4.85 18.96
CA SER A 103 -5.49 -4.06 20.06
C SER A 103 -6.19 -2.79 19.61
N LEU A 104 -5.96 -2.35 18.37
CA LEU A 104 -6.65 -1.22 17.76
C LEU A 104 -8.02 -1.66 17.23
N PRO A 105 -9.04 -0.79 17.28
CA PRO A 105 -10.30 -1.10 16.63
C PRO A 105 -10.14 -1.10 15.10
N ASP A 106 -10.91 -1.94 14.41
CA ASP A 106 -10.75 -2.21 12.97
C ASP A 106 -10.82 -0.95 12.08
N ASN A 107 -11.58 0.06 12.51
CA ASN A 107 -11.69 1.34 11.82
C ASN A 107 -10.37 2.12 11.84
N ASP A 108 -9.65 2.11 12.96
CA ASP A 108 -8.36 2.78 13.12
C ASP A 108 -7.28 2.07 12.32
N VAL A 109 -7.29 0.74 12.31
CA VAL A 109 -6.37 -0.06 11.47
C VAL A 109 -6.58 0.27 9.98
N ARG A 110 -7.84 0.32 9.54
CA ARG A 110 -8.17 0.69 8.16
C ARG A 110 -7.70 2.11 7.83
N ARG A 111 -8.00 3.08 8.71
CA ARG A 111 -7.60 4.48 8.53
C ARG A 111 -6.08 4.62 8.40
N ILE A 112 -5.33 4.04 9.34
CA ILE A 112 -3.86 4.07 9.34
C ILE A 112 -3.31 3.49 8.04
N ARG A 113 -3.79 2.31 7.62
CA ARG A 113 -3.35 1.70 6.35
C ARG A 113 -3.62 2.60 5.15
N THR A 114 -4.82 3.17 5.05
CA THR A 114 -5.18 4.07 3.94
C THR A 114 -4.31 5.32 3.92
N GLU A 115 -4.06 5.95 5.07
CA GLU A 115 -3.18 7.13 5.17
C GLU A 115 -1.73 6.80 4.76
N GLN A 116 -1.19 5.68 5.24
CA GLN A 116 0.19 5.29 4.88
C GLN A 116 0.31 4.83 3.42
N ALA A 117 -0.74 4.23 2.85
CA ALA A 117 -0.80 3.92 1.42
C ALA A 117 -0.66 5.18 0.56
N ILE A 118 -1.46 6.21 0.86
CA ILE A 118 -1.40 7.52 0.18
C ILE A 118 0.02 8.12 0.25
N ILE A 119 0.63 8.08 1.43
CA ILE A 119 1.98 8.64 1.66
C ILE A 119 3.02 7.90 0.81
N VAL A 120 3.02 6.56 0.83
CA VAL A 120 4.02 5.75 0.12
C VAL A 120 3.81 5.80 -1.39
N ASP A 121 2.57 5.84 -1.86
CA ASP A 121 2.26 5.93 -3.29
C ASP A 121 2.74 7.25 -3.89
N LEU A 122 2.59 8.36 -3.16
CA LEU A 122 2.89 9.69 -3.66
C LEU A 122 4.32 10.15 -3.36
N GLU A 123 4.88 9.75 -2.22
CA GLU A 123 6.19 10.20 -1.72
C GLU A 123 7.00 9.04 -1.11
N PRO A 124 7.33 7.97 -1.87
CA PRO A 124 7.96 6.76 -1.36
C PRO A 124 9.33 7.01 -0.70
N GLN A 125 10.11 7.94 -1.27
CA GLN A 125 11.43 8.31 -0.75
C GLN A 125 11.30 9.05 0.58
N GLN A 126 10.41 10.05 0.67
CA GLN A 126 10.17 10.78 1.92
C GLN A 126 9.55 9.87 2.98
N ALA A 127 8.66 8.96 2.58
CA ALA A 127 8.06 7.98 3.46
C ALA A 127 9.14 7.14 4.17
N LEU A 128 10.13 6.66 3.40
CA LEU A 128 11.29 5.96 3.93
C LEU A 128 12.14 6.84 4.86
N GLU A 129 12.57 8.01 4.38
CA GLU A 129 13.45 8.93 5.11
C GLU A 129 12.85 9.40 6.44
N THR A 130 11.52 9.45 6.53
CA THR A 130 10.80 9.91 7.71
C THR A 130 10.41 8.80 8.70
N LEU A 131 10.67 7.53 8.39
CA LEU A 131 10.45 6.41 9.31
C LEU A 131 11.05 6.61 10.71
N PRO A 132 12.28 7.16 10.87
CA PRO A 132 12.86 7.35 12.20
C PRO A 132 12.12 8.39 13.05
N TYR A 133 11.32 9.28 12.46
CA TYR A 133 10.47 10.21 13.23
C TYR A 133 9.26 9.51 13.82
N LEU A 134 8.71 8.50 13.12
CA LEU A 134 7.63 7.65 13.65
C LEU A 134 8.12 6.69 14.74
N LEU A 135 9.41 6.31 14.67
CA LEU A 135 10.09 5.42 15.62
C LEU A 135 11.11 6.19 16.45
N SER A 136 10.68 7.31 17.04
CA SER A 136 11.52 8.16 17.88
C SER A 136 11.95 7.47 19.17
N GLY A 137 11.14 6.54 19.69
CA GLY A 137 11.47 5.71 20.84
C GLY A 137 12.42 4.58 20.47
N LYS A 138 13.53 4.44 21.20
CA LYS A 138 14.51 3.36 21.01
C LYS A 138 13.87 1.97 21.08
N GLN A 139 12.96 1.75 22.04
CA GLN A 139 12.28 0.46 22.22
C GLN A 139 11.41 0.09 21.01
N ASP A 140 10.66 1.05 20.46
CA ASP A 140 9.81 0.82 19.29
C ASP A 140 10.66 0.53 18.05
N ARG A 141 11.79 1.24 17.90
CA ARG A 141 12.75 1.01 16.81
C ARG A 141 13.35 -0.40 16.88
N GLU A 142 13.88 -0.80 18.04
CA GLU A 142 14.45 -2.14 18.27
C GLU A 142 13.41 -3.22 17.97
N ARG A 143 12.18 -3.02 18.45
CA ARG A 143 11.07 -3.95 18.20
C ARG A 143 10.75 -4.11 16.71
N VAL A 144 10.71 -3.01 15.95
CA VAL A 144 10.51 -3.08 14.49
C VAL A 144 11.66 -3.82 13.82
N LEU A 145 12.90 -3.52 14.19
CA LEU A 145 14.09 -4.16 13.60
C LEU A 145 14.10 -5.67 13.84
N GLU A 146 13.84 -6.13 15.08
CA GLU A 146 13.73 -7.57 15.40
C GLU A 146 12.63 -8.25 14.58
N LEU A 147 11.51 -7.56 14.37
CA LEU A 147 10.37 -8.08 13.64
C LEU A 147 10.68 -8.18 12.13
N LEU A 148 11.39 -7.21 11.56
CA LEU A 148 11.89 -7.25 10.18
C LEU A 148 12.94 -8.35 9.96
N GLU A 149 13.83 -8.57 10.91
CA GLU A 149 14.82 -9.65 10.85
C GLU A 149 14.15 -11.03 10.81
N ARG A 150 13.16 -11.26 11.70
CA ARG A 150 12.35 -12.49 11.68
C ARG A 150 11.59 -12.66 10.37
N PHE A 151 11.06 -11.59 9.81
CA PHE A 151 10.40 -11.64 8.49
C PHE A 151 11.35 -12.05 7.39
N SER A 152 12.53 -11.43 7.33
CA SER A 152 13.52 -11.72 6.29
C SER A 152 14.03 -13.16 6.35
N SER A 153 14.05 -13.78 7.54
CA SER A 153 14.47 -15.17 7.71
C SER A 153 13.37 -16.19 7.41
N GLU A 154 12.09 -15.83 7.60
CA GLU A 154 10.95 -16.72 7.35
C GLU A 154 10.34 -16.59 5.94
N ALA A 155 10.51 -15.44 5.27
CA ALA A 155 9.87 -15.13 4.00
C ALA A 155 10.81 -15.33 2.79
N ASN A 156 10.26 -15.88 1.71
CA ASN A 156 10.95 -15.88 0.41
C ASN A 156 10.77 -14.51 -0.26
N LEU A 157 11.71 -13.60 -0.01
CA LEU A 157 11.68 -12.23 -0.51
C LEU A 157 12.18 -12.13 -1.95
N THR A 158 11.65 -11.14 -2.68
CA THR A 158 12.22 -10.73 -3.97
C THR A 158 13.46 -9.85 -3.75
N GLU A 159 14.35 -9.76 -4.73
CA GLU A 159 15.51 -8.85 -4.65
C GLU A 159 15.10 -7.39 -4.37
N GLN A 160 13.94 -6.97 -4.88
CA GLN A 160 13.43 -5.62 -4.65
C GLN A 160 12.99 -5.43 -3.20
N GLN A 161 12.33 -6.42 -2.59
CA GLN A 161 11.96 -6.38 -1.17
C GLN A 161 13.18 -6.43 -0.26
N GLU A 162 14.18 -7.24 -0.60
CA GLU A 162 15.45 -7.26 0.14
C GLU A 162 16.14 -5.90 0.12
N ARG A 163 16.19 -5.23 -1.04
CA ARG A 163 16.71 -3.86 -1.15
C ARG A 163 15.92 -2.88 -0.28
N ILE A 164 14.58 -2.96 -0.30
CA ILE A 164 13.74 -2.09 0.52
C ILE A 164 13.98 -2.34 2.02
N LEU A 165 14.08 -3.59 2.46
CA LEU A 165 14.43 -3.91 3.84
C LEU A 165 15.81 -3.37 4.23
N GLN A 166 16.82 -3.52 3.37
CA GLN A 166 18.15 -2.96 3.61
C GLN A 166 18.11 -1.42 3.75
N MET A 167 17.32 -0.74 2.92
CA MET A 167 17.11 0.70 3.01
C MET A 167 16.42 1.10 4.32
N VAL A 168 15.39 0.35 4.74
CA VAL A 168 14.71 0.56 6.03
C VAL A 168 15.67 0.37 7.20
N HIS A 169 16.44 -0.72 7.22
CA HIS A 169 17.47 -0.96 8.24
C HIS A 169 18.47 0.21 8.31
N THR A 170 19.02 0.62 7.17
CA THR A 170 20.00 1.71 7.10
C THR A 170 19.45 3.02 7.67
N VAL A 171 18.20 3.37 7.35
CA VAL A 171 17.57 4.62 7.81
C VAL A 171 17.25 4.58 9.31
N LEU A 172 16.89 3.42 9.85
CA LEU A 172 16.62 3.25 11.29
C LEU A 172 17.90 3.19 12.12
N ASP A 173 18.96 2.55 11.62
CA ASP A 173 20.26 2.44 12.30
C ASP A 173 21.04 3.76 12.24
N GLY A 174 20.94 4.53 11.16
CA GLY A 174 21.69 5.78 10.96
C GLY A 174 21.36 6.94 11.92
N ARG A 175 20.43 6.75 12.86
CA ARG A 175 19.96 7.78 13.80
C ARG A 175 20.24 7.41 15.26
N GLU A 176 21.47 6.97 15.56
CA GLU A 176 22.01 6.76 16.93
C GLU A 176 22.36 8.09 17.67
N GLY A 177 21.94 9.25 17.17
CA GLY A 177 22.23 10.57 17.76
C GLY A 177 21.06 11.16 18.55
#